data_AF-A0A1H1L945-F1
#
_entry.id   AF-A0A1H1L945-F1
#
_cell.length_a   1.000
_cell.length_b   1.000
_cell.length_c   1.000
_cell.angle_alpha   90.00
_cell.angle_beta   90.00
_cell.angle_gamma   90.00
#
_symmetry.space_group_name_H-M   'P 1'
#
loop_
_entity.id
_entity.type
_entity.pdbx_description
1 polymer ?
#
loop_
_entity_poly.entity_id
_entity_poly.type
_entity_poly.pdbx_seq_one_letter_code
_entity_poly.pdbx_strand_id
1 'polypeptide(L)'
;MIHYHVWFNLKPGVREADGLAVVGRFLTNLCASDEATKFQLLRNKGGPPRSKLPRYHALVQFVDEVQLAEAMKKQAARGIHSGLHGNVIDVVTDFHVEIFSLMEEPLIDSILGL
;
A
#
# COMPACT_ATOMS: atom_id res chain seq x y z
N MET A 1 -6.55 7.45 11.26
CA MET A 1 -6.49 6.67 10.00
C MET A 1 -5.14 6.89 9.36
N ILE A 2 -4.42 5.80 9.10
CA ILE A 2 -3.12 5.79 8.44
C ILE A 2 -3.26 5.19 7.05
N HIS A 3 -2.62 5.82 6.07
CA HIS A 3 -2.51 5.35 4.70
C HIS A 3 -1.06 4.96 4.42
N TYR A 4 -0.83 3.69 4.12
CA TYR A 4 0.45 3.15 3.70
C TYR A 4 0.45 3.02 2.17
N HIS A 5 1.30 3.81 1.53
CA HIS A 5 1.40 3.87 0.08
C HIS A 5 2.63 3.09 -0.37
N VAL A 6 2.44 2.13 -1.25
CA VAL A 6 3.52 1.33 -1.83
C VAL A 6 3.46 1.44 -3.34
N TRP A 7 4.41 2.15 -3.93
CA TRP A 7 4.61 2.12 -5.38
C TRP A 7 5.60 1.03 -5.73
N PHE A 8 5.37 0.31 -6.82
CA PHE A 8 6.27 -0.75 -7.28
C PHE A 8 6.16 -0.96 -8.79
N ASN A 9 7.18 -1.61 -9.35
CA ASN A 9 7.17 -2.21 -10.68
C ASN A 9 7.07 -3.73 -10.56
N LEU A 10 6.65 -4.41 -11.62
CA LEU A 10 6.78 -5.86 -11.73
C LEU A 10 8.17 -6.19 -12.27
N LYS A 11 8.75 -7.31 -11.81
CA LYS A 11 10.03 -7.78 -12.33
C LYS A 11 9.96 -8.08 -13.84
N PRO A 12 11.10 -7.98 -14.56
CA PRO A 12 11.15 -8.37 -15.97
C PRO A 12 10.63 -9.80 -16.19
N GLY A 13 9.81 -9.98 -17.22
CA GLY A 13 9.22 -11.27 -17.58
C GLY A 13 7.96 -11.65 -16.79
N VAL A 14 7.61 -10.94 -15.71
CA VAL A 14 6.34 -11.17 -15.01
C VAL A 14 5.19 -10.56 -15.79
N ARG A 15 4.22 -11.39 -16.19
CA ARG A 15 2.98 -10.90 -16.81
C ARG A 15 2.17 -10.10 -15.81
N GLU A 16 1.60 -8.99 -16.26
CA GLU A 16 0.87 -8.07 -15.39
C GLU A 16 -0.25 -8.77 -14.60
N ALA A 17 -1.08 -9.56 -15.28
CA ALA A 17 -2.19 -10.27 -14.64
C ALA A 17 -1.73 -11.21 -13.51
N ASP A 18 -0.63 -11.95 -13.71
CA ASP A 18 -0.09 -12.88 -12.72
C ASP A 18 0.53 -12.13 -11.53
N GLY A 19 1.34 -11.12 -11.82
CA GLY A 19 2.01 -10.32 -10.78
C GLY A 19 1.00 -9.58 -9.90
N LEU A 20 0.01 -8.92 -10.50
CA LEU A 20 -1.02 -8.21 -9.76
C LEU A 20 -1.96 -9.16 -9.00
N ALA A 21 -2.21 -10.38 -9.50
CA ALA A 21 -2.96 -11.38 -8.76
C ALA A 21 -2.22 -11.83 -7.47
N VAL A 22 -0.90 -11.98 -7.52
CA VAL A 22 -0.08 -12.29 -6.34
C VAL A 22 -0.14 -11.15 -5.31
N VAL A 23 0.06 -9.90 -5.74
CA VAL A 23 -0.05 -8.72 -4.88
C VAL A 23 -1.45 -8.59 -4.28
N GLY A 24 -2.49 -8.72 -5.10
CA GLY A 24 -3.89 -8.65 -4.67
C GLY A 24 -4.24 -9.72 -3.64
N ARG A 25 -3.74 -10.96 -3.80
CA ARG A 25 -3.94 -12.04 -2.83
C ARG A 25 -3.30 -11.72 -1.48
N PHE A 26 -2.08 -11.17 -1.48
CA PHE A 26 -1.42 -10.73 -0.25
C PHE A 26 -2.23 -9.64 0.46
N LEU A 27 -2.64 -8.60 -0.25
CA LEU A 27 -3.42 -7.49 0.31
C LEU A 27 -4.80 -7.95 0.83
N THR A 28 -5.45 -8.85 0.11
CA THR A 28 -6.71 -9.48 0.53
C THR A 28 -6.53 -10.24 1.85
N ASN A 29 -5.42 -10.97 1.99
CA ASN A 29 -5.12 -11.70 3.21
C ASN A 29 -4.87 -10.76 4.40
N LEU A 30 -4.21 -9.61 4.19
CA LEU A 30 -4.04 -8.61 5.25
C LEU A 30 -5.39 -8.12 5.77
N CYS A 31 -6.32 -7.81 4.87
CA CYS A 31 -7.66 -7.39 5.27
C CYS A 31 -8.47 -8.52 5.94
N ALA A 32 -8.41 -9.74 5.41
CA ALA A 32 -9.10 -10.89 6.00
C ALA A 32 -8.55 -11.29 7.39
N SER A 33 -7.35 -10.84 7.75
CA SER A 33 -6.71 -11.11 9.04
C SER A 33 -6.79 -9.93 10.02
N ASP A 34 -7.62 -8.92 9.73
CA ASP A 34 -7.73 -7.65 10.47
C ASP A 34 -6.39 -6.90 10.65
N GLU A 35 -5.42 -7.16 9.76
CA GLU A 35 -4.12 -6.50 9.75
C GLU A 35 -4.17 -5.17 8.96
N ALA A 36 -5.15 -5.00 8.08
CA ALA A 36 -5.44 -3.75 7.39
C ALA A 36 -6.96 -3.61 7.24
N THR A 37 -7.48 -2.39 7.19
CA THR A 37 -8.94 -2.17 7.06
C THR A 37 -9.42 -2.26 5.62
N LYS A 38 -8.59 -1.80 4.67
CA LYS A 38 -8.92 -1.75 3.25
C LYS A 38 -7.66 -1.62 2.41
N PHE A 39 -7.75 -1.99 1.14
CA PHE A 39 -6.74 -1.64 0.16
C PHE A 39 -7.35 -1.23 -1.19
N GLN A 40 -6.55 -0.55 -2.00
CA GLN A 40 -6.78 -0.32 -3.41
C GLN A 40 -5.49 -0.61 -4.19
N LEU A 41 -5.63 -1.26 -5.35
CA LEU A 41 -4.55 -1.47 -6.29
C LEU A 41 -4.78 -0.60 -7.51
N LEU A 42 -3.83 0.30 -7.78
CA LEU A 42 -3.95 1.38 -8.74
C LEU A 42 -2.81 1.29 -9.76
N ARG A 43 -3.08 1.80 -10.97
CA ARG A 43 -2.06 1.98 -12.01
C ARG A 43 -1.71 3.46 -12.13
N ASN A 44 -0.44 3.79 -11.97
CA ASN A 44 0.09 5.11 -12.30
C ASN A 44 0.06 5.29 -13.82
N LYS A 45 -0.73 6.27 -14.29
CA LYS A 45 -0.78 6.66 -15.71
C LYS A 45 0.12 7.87 -16.02
N GLY A 46 0.81 8.41 -15.03
CA GLY A 46 1.88 9.39 -15.23
C GLY A 46 3.06 8.75 -15.93
N GLY A 47 3.52 9.34 -17.02
CA GLY A 47 4.77 8.96 -17.69
C GLY A 47 5.85 10.03 -17.48
N PRO A 48 7.13 9.71 -17.68
CA PRO A 48 8.19 10.72 -17.73
C PRO A 48 7.84 11.81 -18.76
N PRO A 49 8.14 13.10 -18.47
CA PRO A 49 8.82 13.59 -17.26
C PRO A 49 7.90 13.84 -16.06
N ARG A 50 6.58 13.62 -16.19
CA ARG A 50 5.57 14.08 -15.22
C ARG A 50 5.51 13.28 -13.92
N SER A 51 6.01 12.04 -13.91
CA SER A 51 6.03 11.20 -12.71
C SER A 51 7.32 10.38 -12.66
N LYS A 52 7.96 10.38 -11.49
CA LYS A 52 9.10 9.50 -11.16
C LYS A 52 8.67 8.25 -10.38
N LEU A 53 7.37 8.12 -10.09
CA LEU A 53 6.85 7.02 -9.29
C LEU A 53 6.71 5.75 -10.16
N PRO A 54 6.91 4.56 -9.57
CA PRO A 54 6.67 3.29 -10.24
C PRO A 54 5.25 3.14 -10.84
N ARG A 55 5.11 2.13 -11.70
CA ARG A 55 3.92 1.92 -12.53
C ARG A 55 2.68 1.52 -11.74
N TYR A 56 2.84 0.79 -10.63
CA TYR A 56 1.72 0.30 -9.82
C TYR A 56 1.80 0.89 -8.42
N HIS A 57 0.64 0.97 -7.76
CA HIS A 57 0.49 1.56 -6.44
C HIS A 57 -0.52 0.75 -5.62
N ALA A 58 -0.12 0.29 -4.44
CA ALA A 58 -1.00 -0.24 -3.43
C ALA A 58 -1.21 0.83 -2.35
N LEU A 59 -2.46 1.27 -2.19
CA LEU A 59 -2.90 2.09 -1.07
C LEU A 59 -3.51 1.17 -0.03
N VAL A 60 -2.92 1.10 1.16
CA VAL A 60 -3.40 0.26 2.26
C VAL A 60 -3.80 1.15 3.43
N GLN A 61 -4.98 0.89 4.00
CA GLN A 61 -5.53 1.67 5.10
C GLN A 61 -5.42 0.89 6.42
N PHE A 62 -5.07 1.61 7.49
CA PHE A 62 -5.02 1.13 8.87
C PHE A 62 -5.77 2.12 9.76
N VAL A 63 -6.42 1.62 10.80
CA VAL A 63 -7.18 2.44 11.77
C VAL A 63 -6.28 3.54 12.36
N ASP A 64 -5.09 3.14 12.82
CA ASP A 64 -4.12 3.97 13.52
C ASP A 64 -2.69 3.41 13.37
N GLU A 65 -1.74 4.07 14.03
CA GLU A 65 -0.33 3.67 14.05
C GLU A 65 -0.12 2.33 14.80
N VAL A 66 -0.98 2.01 15.76
CA VAL A 66 -0.89 0.77 16.55
C VAL A 66 -1.19 -0.43 15.66
N GLN A 67 -2.28 -0.37 14.89
CA GLN A 67 -2.62 -1.44 13.94
C GLN A 67 -1.52 -1.62 12.89
N LEU A 68 -0.98 -0.52 12.35
CA LEU A 68 0.14 -0.57 11.41
C LEU A 68 1.36 -1.27 12.03
N ALA A 69 1.77 -0.87 13.23
CA ALA A 69 2.92 -1.46 13.92
C ALA A 69 2.73 -2.95 14.18
N GLU A 70 1.53 -3.37 14.63
CA GLU A 70 1.21 -4.77 14.88
C GLU A 70 1.17 -5.60 13.59
N ALA A 71 0.63 -5.06 12.49
CA ALA A 71 0.67 -5.71 11.18
C ALA A 71 2.13 -5.94 10.73
N MET A 72 2.99 -4.94 10.85
CA MET A 72 4.42 -5.07 10.50
C MET A 72 5.13 -6.11 11.36
N LYS A 73 4.88 -6.14 12.68
CA LYS A 73 5.43 -7.17 13.57
C LYS A 73 4.98 -8.57 13.18
N LYS A 74 3.70 -8.77 12.87
CA LYS A 74 3.16 -10.07 12.42
C LYS A 74 3.80 -10.52 11.12
N GLN A 75 3.98 -9.62 10.15
CA GLN A 75 4.66 -9.95 8.89
C GLN A 75 6.13 -10.31 9.12
N ALA A 76 6.85 -9.57 9.97
CA ALA A 76 8.22 -9.90 10.33
C ALA A 76 8.32 -11.28 11.02
N ALA A 77 7.41 -11.59 11.94
CA ALA A 77 7.36 -12.87 12.65
C ALA A 77 7.06 -14.06 11.73
N ARG A 78 6.28 -13.85 10.66
CA ARG A 78 6.02 -14.86 9.60
C ARG A 78 7.21 -15.06 8.66
N GLY A 79 8.24 -14.22 8.76
CA GLY A 79 9.40 -14.17 7.89
C GLY A 79 9.10 -13.40 6.59
N ILE A 80 9.93 -12.38 6.32
CA ILE A 80 9.74 -11.48 5.18
C ILE A 80 9.92 -12.17 3.82
N HIS A 81 10.64 -13.29 3.76
CA HIS A 81 10.84 -14.08 2.54
C HIS A 81 9.96 -15.31 2.44
N SER A 82 9.08 -15.53 3.41
CA SER A 82 8.19 -16.69 3.48
C SER A 82 6.72 -16.29 3.30
N GLY A 83 5.90 -17.28 2.96
CA GLY A 83 4.46 -17.09 2.82
C GLY A 83 4.07 -16.10 1.72
N LEU A 84 2.94 -15.41 1.92
CA LEU A 84 2.39 -14.51 0.91
C LEU A 84 3.26 -13.27 0.66
N HIS A 85 3.96 -12.77 1.67
CA HIS A 85 4.87 -11.63 1.49
C HIS A 85 6.10 -12.02 0.66
N GLY A 86 6.68 -13.21 0.89
CA GLY A 86 7.74 -13.76 0.04
C GLY A 86 7.33 -13.86 -1.43
N ASN A 87 6.12 -14.34 -1.71
CA ASN A 87 5.59 -14.41 -3.08
C ASN A 87 5.51 -13.02 -3.74
N VAL A 88 5.23 -11.95 -2.98
CA VAL A 88 5.22 -10.58 -3.50
C VAL A 88 6.64 -10.15 -3.87
N ILE A 89 7.63 -10.38 -3.01
CA ILE A 89 9.05 -10.10 -3.28
C ILE A 89 9.51 -10.78 -4.57
N ASP A 90 9.00 -11.96 -4.88
CA ASP A 90 9.36 -12.70 -6.09
C ASP A 90 8.88 -12.03 -7.37
N VAL A 91 7.81 -11.23 -7.33
CA VAL A 91 7.18 -10.64 -8.53
C VAL A 91 7.35 -9.12 -8.66
N VAL A 92 7.74 -8.40 -7.59
CA VAL A 92 7.88 -6.93 -7.60
C VAL A 92 9.33 -6.46 -7.54
N THR A 93 9.58 -5.23 -8.00
CA THR A 93 10.87 -4.52 -7.92
C THR A 93 10.63 -3.01 -7.79
N ASP A 94 11.69 -2.26 -7.50
CA ASP A 94 11.71 -0.79 -7.46
C ASP A 94 10.62 -0.21 -6.56
N PHE A 95 10.53 -0.73 -5.33
CA PHE A 95 9.50 -0.28 -4.41
C PHE A 95 9.85 1.08 -3.79
N HIS A 96 8.83 1.91 -3.63
CA HIS A 96 8.88 3.18 -2.89
C HIS A 96 7.72 3.18 -1.90
N VAL A 97 7.98 3.58 -0.65
CA VAL A 97 6.99 3.52 0.42
C VAL A 97 6.88 4.86 1.11
N GLU A 98 5.65 5.33 1.32
CA GLU A 98 5.34 6.51 2.13
C GLU A 98 4.15 6.24 3.04
N ILE A 99 4.12 6.94 4.18
CA ILE A 99 3.06 6.81 5.19
C ILE A 99 2.43 8.18 5.38
N PHE A 100 1.10 8.23 5.30
CA PHE A 100 0.33 9.45 5.47
C PHE A 100 -0.71 9.25 6.58
N SER A 101 -0.95 10.32 7.33
CA SER A 101 -2.07 10.42 8.24
C SER A 101 -3.08 11.41 7.67
N LEU A 102 -4.37 11.18 7.89
CA LEU A 102 -5.35 12.23 7.63
C LEU A 102 -5.04 13.43 8.52
N MET A 103 -4.94 14.61 7.92
CA MET A 103 -4.92 15.85 8.69
C MET A 103 -6.33 16.09 9.22
N GLU A 104 -6.43 16.57 10.45
CA GLU A 104 -7.70 17.12 10.94
C GLU A 104 -8.09 18.28 10.01
N GLU A 105 -9.37 18.34 9.60
CA GLU A 105 -9.85 19.51 8.87
C GLU A 105 -9.63 20.74 9.76
N PRO A 106 -9.03 21.82 9.24
CA PRO A 106 -8.98 23.05 10.00
C PRO A 106 -10.42 23.45 10.30
N LEU A 107 -10.71 23.75 11.57
CA LEU A 107 -11.92 24.48 11.96
C LEU A 107 -11.91 25.79 11.18
N ILE A 108 -12.62 25.84 10.06
CA ILE A 108 -13.00 27.09 9.42
C ILE A 108 -14.14 27.61 10.28
N ASP A 109 -13.79 28.22 11.42
CA ASP A 109 -14.74 29.02 12.20
C ASP A 109 -15.25 30.14 11.28
N SER A 110 -16.44 29.92 10.73
CA SER A 110 -17.39 30.94 10.27
C SER A 110 -16.79 32.26 9.78
N ILE A 111 -16.11 32.25 8.62
CA ILE A 111 -16.02 33.45 7.79
C ILE A 111 -17.31 33.57 7.00
N LEU A 112 -18.44 33.71 7.70
CA LEU A 112 -19.68 34.34 7.23
C LEU A 112 -20.45 34.71 8.51
N GLY A 113 -19.91 35.67 9.25
CA GLY A 113 -20.77 36.60 9.97
C GLY A 113 -21.52 37.43 8.93
N LEU A 114 -22.67 36.92 8.49
CA LEU A 114 -23.75 37.66 7.85
C LEU A 114 -25.03 37.40 8.65
#